data_AF-A0A6A7RZ14-F1
#
_entry.id   AF-A0A6A7RZ14-F1
#
_cell.length_a   1.000
_cell.length_b   1.000
_cell.length_c   1.000
_cell.angle_alpha   90.00
_cell.angle_beta   90.00
_cell.angle_gamma   90.00
#
_symmetry.space_group_name_H-M   'P 1'
#
loop_
_entity.id
_entity.type
_entity.pdbx_description
1 polymer ?
#
loop_
_entity_poly.entity_id
_entity_poly.type
_entity_poly.pdbx_seq_one_letter_code
_entity_poly.pdbx_strand_id
1 'polypeptide(L)'
;FRTTATPLREESRDSYDYFGNPLYTYSLRQGIEDGFLAPYRVHRVITSVDAAGWRPSKDERDRFGRPVPDEEYQTKDFERVIALRARTKAIARHLADFLKGTDRFAKTIVFCVDQEHAAEMRQELLNLNSDLVKQYPDYVCRVTADEGVIGLTHLAHFQDVDKPTPVILTTSQLLTTGVDAEMVKNVVLARVVGSRAEFKQIIGRGTRLRVDYGKEYFNIIDFTGTATRHFADPDFDGDPARIEEVTIDEAGDTVDTVIETPPGIEQAVADYTIDTAANDDDDDDDDGQGEIITEPPEEPRKFYVDGGNVEIIGHLVYDLDTDGKKLQVVKYTEYSGRTVRTLYPTRNALQSAWANPDTRAEVLRELTERGISFKELAASADQPDADPFDLLCHLAWNAPLLTRRQRAEQARKATQGLFSQYGDSAREILTLLLEKYVERGIVQFNALSELMKVQPFDRFGSPSEIASRHFGGIKPFKEAVSRLQTALYQ
;
A
#
# COMPACT_ATOMS: atom_id res chain seq x y z
N PHE A 1 9.18 -30.49 22.51
CA PHE A 1 8.62 -29.12 22.51
C PHE A 1 8.91 -28.46 21.17
N ARG A 2 7.89 -27.90 20.53
CA ARG A 2 7.99 -27.14 19.27
C ARG A 2 7.27 -25.82 19.43
N THR A 3 7.77 -24.77 18.78
CA THR A 3 7.09 -23.49 18.64
C THR A 3 6.67 -23.28 17.18
N THR A 4 5.48 -22.71 16.95
CA THR A 4 4.98 -22.33 15.62
C THR A 4 4.28 -20.99 15.70
N ALA A 5 4.43 -20.15 14.66
CA ALA A 5 3.71 -18.87 14.55
C ALA A 5 2.33 -19.03 13.87
N THR A 6 2.01 -20.23 13.38
CA THR A 6 0.76 -20.53 12.66
C THR A 6 0.05 -21.74 13.30
N PRO A 7 -1.24 -21.61 13.67
CA PRO A 7 -2.00 -22.67 14.36
C PRO A 7 -2.37 -23.86 13.46
N LEU A 8 -2.97 -24.90 14.04
CA LEU A 8 -3.39 -26.16 13.39
C LEU A 8 -4.35 -25.91 12.21
N ARG A 9 -4.05 -26.48 11.04
CA ARG A 9 -4.90 -26.54 9.82
C ARG A 9 -4.50 -27.73 8.93
N GLU A 10 -5.22 -27.94 7.82
CA GLU A 10 -4.96 -28.99 6.83
C GLU A 10 -3.48 -29.06 6.40
N GLU A 11 -2.84 -27.91 6.14
CA GLU A 11 -1.43 -27.81 5.76
C GLU A 11 -0.44 -28.08 6.92
N SER A 12 -0.91 -28.10 8.16
CA SER A 12 -0.11 -28.35 9.37
C SER A 12 -0.56 -29.59 10.13
N ARG A 13 -1.44 -30.43 9.56
CA ARG A 13 -1.94 -31.67 10.19
C ARG A 13 -0.80 -32.54 10.70
N ASP A 14 0.18 -32.84 9.85
CA ASP A 14 1.35 -33.66 10.18
C ASP A 14 2.11 -33.15 11.42
N SER A 15 2.11 -31.83 11.63
CA SER A 15 2.79 -31.21 12.77
C SER A 15 2.07 -31.47 14.08
N TYR A 16 0.74 -31.43 14.08
CA TYR A 16 -0.06 -31.66 15.28
C TYR A 16 -0.34 -33.14 15.50
N ASP A 17 -0.32 -33.95 14.44
CA ASP A 17 -0.36 -35.41 14.57
C ASP A 17 0.90 -35.93 15.28
N TYR A 18 2.05 -35.28 15.07
CA TYR A 18 3.28 -35.61 15.79
C TYR A 18 3.39 -34.98 17.19
N PHE A 19 3.07 -33.68 17.33
CA PHE A 19 3.30 -32.93 18.57
C PHE A 19 2.08 -32.84 19.50
N GLY A 20 0.89 -33.27 19.06
CA GLY A 20 -0.36 -33.11 19.78
C GLY A 20 -0.90 -31.68 19.79
N ASN A 21 -1.92 -31.45 20.62
CA ASN A 21 -2.53 -30.14 20.81
C ASN A 21 -1.57 -29.12 21.42
N PRO A 22 -1.73 -27.82 21.09
CA PRO A 22 -0.83 -26.79 21.59
C PRO A 22 -1.05 -26.59 23.09
N LEU A 23 0.02 -26.70 23.87
CA LEU A 23 -0.02 -26.44 25.32
C LEU A 23 -0.38 -24.99 25.66
N TYR A 24 -0.07 -24.06 24.77
CA TYR A 24 -0.38 -22.64 24.90
C TYR A 24 -0.41 -21.98 23.52
N THR A 25 -1.33 -21.04 23.32
CA THR A 25 -1.44 -20.23 22.09
C THR A 25 -1.45 -18.76 22.48
N TYR A 26 -0.54 -17.98 21.90
CA TYR A 26 -0.53 -16.52 22.00
C TYR A 26 -0.81 -15.94 20.62
N SER A 27 -2.03 -15.42 20.42
CA SER A 27 -2.50 -15.00 19.09
C SER A 27 -1.97 -13.62 18.70
N LEU A 28 -2.00 -13.32 17.40
CA LEU A 28 -1.67 -11.99 16.88
C LEU A 28 -2.58 -10.92 17.51
N ARG A 29 -3.89 -11.20 17.58
CA ARG A 29 -4.87 -10.36 18.25
C ARG A 29 -4.50 -10.07 19.70
N GLN A 30 -4.20 -11.10 20.48
CA GLN A 30 -3.81 -10.93 21.89
C GLN A 30 -2.52 -10.10 22.02
N GLY A 31 -1.53 -10.33 21.17
CA GLY A 31 -0.30 -9.53 21.14
C GLY A 31 -0.54 -8.06 20.83
N ILE A 32 -1.52 -7.73 19.99
CA ILE A 32 -1.91 -6.34 19.69
C ILE A 32 -2.68 -5.73 20.88
N GLU A 33 -3.65 -6.45 21.45
CA GLU A 33 -4.44 -6.01 22.60
C GLU A 33 -3.56 -5.73 23.83
N ASP A 34 -2.57 -6.57 24.08
CA ASP A 34 -1.61 -6.43 25.18
C ASP A 34 -0.54 -5.35 24.92
N GLY A 35 -0.49 -4.78 23.71
CA GLY A 35 0.48 -3.75 23.31
C GLY A 35 1.90 -4.26 23.05
N PHE A 36 2.07 -5.57 22.81
CA PHE A 36 3.36 -6.17 22.43
C PHE A 36 3.59 -6.23 20.92
N LEU A 37 2.52 -6.20 20.12
CA LEU A 37 2.56 -6.18 18.65
C LEU A 37 1.90 -4.91 18.11
N ALA A 38 2.40 -4.46 16.96
CA ALA A 38 1.93 -3.26 16.29
C ALA A 38 0.57 -3.53 15.62
N PRO A 39 -0.46 -2.70 15.83
CA PRO A 39 -1.68 -2.73 15.04
C PRO A 39 -1.39 -2.43 13.55
N TYR A 40 -2.35 -2.75 12.69
CA TYR A 40 -2.23 -2.55 11.24
C TYR A 40 -3.43 -1.87 10.60
N ARG A 41 -3.18 -1.22 9.46
CA ARG A 41 -4.21 -0.69 8.54
C ARG A 41 -4.15 -1.41 7.21
N VAL A 42 -5.30 -1.80 6.66
CA VAL A 42 -5.35 -2.46 5.35
C VAL A 42 -5.82 -1.47 4.29
N HIS A 43 -4.97 -1.18 3.33
CA HIS A 43 -5.27 -0.41 2.13
C HIS A 43 -5.54 -1.38 0.97
N ARG A 44 -6.81 -1.62 0.65
CA ARG A 44 -7.16 -2.39 -0.55
C ARG A 44 -7.20 -1.47 -1.76
N VAL A 45 -6.32 -1.73 -2.70
CA VAL A 45 -6.17 -0.96 -3.93
C VAL A 45 -6.59 -1.82 -5.10
N ILE A 46 -7.55 -1.34 -5.88
CA ILE A 46 -8.19 -2.10 -6.96
C ILE A 46 -7.78 -1.47 -8.29
N THR A 47 -7.10 -2.24 -9.14
CA THR A 47 -6.79 -1.82 -10.50
C THR A 47 -7.96 -2.12 -11.45
N SER A 48 -8.04 -1.42 -12.57
CA SER A 48 -9.09 -1.64 -13.59
C SER A 48 -9.16 -3.09 -14.07
N VAL A 49 -7.99 -3.74 -14.25
CA VAL A 49 -7.89 -5.13 -14.70
C VAL A 49 -8.15 -6.14 -13.57
N ASP A 50 -7.84 -5.80 -12.32
CA ASP A 50 -8.18 -6.66 -11.17
C ASP A 50 -9.69 -6.61 -10.83
N ALA A 51 -10.42 -5.59 -11.28
CA ALA A 51 -11.87 -5.52 -11.10
C ALA A 51 -12.67 -6.17 -12.24
N ALA A 52 -12.24 -5.98 -13.48
CA ALA A 52 -12.98 -6.39 -14.66
C ALA A 52 -12.44 -7.67 -15.31
N GLY A 53 -11.26 -8.15 -14.89
CA GLY A 53 -10.49 -9.12 -15.66
C GLY A 53 -9.80 -8.46 -16.87
N TRP A 54 -8.99 -9.24 -17.57
CA TRP A 54 -8.33 -8.82 -18.81
C TRP A 54 -8.46 -9.91 -19.87
N ARG A 55 -8.80 -9.52 -21.09
CA ARG A 55 -8.85 -10.39 -22.26
C ARG A 55 -8.05 -9.73 -23.39
N PRO A 56 -7.20 -10.47 -24.13
CA PRO A 56 -6.41 -9.89 -25.20
C PRO A 56 -7.29 -9.33 -26.32
N SER A 57 -6.78 -8.33 -27.04
CA SER A 57 -7.37 -7.90 -28.29
C SER A 57 -7.23 -8.98 -29.36
N LYS A 58 -8.06 -8.92 -30.41
CA LYS A 58 -7.90 -9.80 -31.57
C LYS A 58 -6.49 -9.62 -32.17
N ASP A 59 -5.77 -10.73 -32.34
CA ASP A 59 -4.39 -10.77 -32.83
C ASP A 59 -3.33 -10.15 -31.89
N GLU A 60 -3.64 -9.99 -30.59
CA GLU A 60 -2.66 -9.53 -29.59
C GLU A 60 -1.44 -10.47 -29.56
N ARG A 61 -0.26 -9.87 -29.63
CA ARG A 61 1.01 -10.58 -29.54
C ARG A 61 1.79 -10.08 -28.35
N ASP A 62 2.49 -11.01 -27.71
CA ASP A 62 3.36 -10.67 -26.60
C ASP A 62 4.66 -9.98 -27.07
N ARG A 63 5.50 -9.59 -26.11
CA ARG A 63 6.82 -8.97 -26.33
C ARG A 63 7.72 -9.76 -27.29
N PHE A 64 7.52 -11.07 -27.42
CA PHE A 64 8.30 -11.97 -28.28
C PHE A 64 7.59 -12.31 -29.59
N GLY A 65 6.46 -11.66 -29.88
CA GLY A 65 5.68 -11.87 -31.10
C GLY A 65 4.82 -13.15 -31.08
N ARG A 66 4.66 -13.81 -29.93
CA ARG A 66 3.82 -15.01 -29.78
C ARG A 66 2.35 -14.58 -29.64
N PRO A 67 1.39 -15.28 -30.28
CA PRO A 67 -0.02 -14.98 -30.10
C PRO A 67 -0.44 -15.26 -28.65
N VAL A 68 -1.12 -14.32 -28.01
CA VAL A 68 -1.67 -14.51 -26.67
C VAL A 68 -2.99 -15.28 -26.78
N PRO A 69 -3.20 -16.37 -26.02
CA PRO A 69 -4.46 -17.12 -26.05
C PRO A 69 -5.66 -16.24 -25.69
N ASP A 70 -6.72 -16.33 -26.50
CA ASP A 70 -7.97 -15.57 -26.31
C ASP A 70 -8.80 -16.14 -25.15
N GLU A 71 -8.31 -15.88 -23.94
CA GLU A 71 -8.89 -16.29 -22.67
C GLU A 71 -9.13 -15.07 -21.77
N GLU A 72 -10.00 -15.23 -20.78
CA GLU A 72 -10.20 -14.23 -19.74
C GLU A 72 -9.26 -14.49 -18.56
N TYR A 73 -8.33 -13.58 -18.34
CA TYR A 73 -7.33 -13.64 -17.29
C TYR A 73 -7.77 -12.82 -16.08
N GLN A 74 -7.63 -13.40 -14.88
CA GLN A 74 -8.01 -12.79 -13.62
C GLN A 74 -6.78 -12.54 -12.74
N THR A 75 -6.96 -11.92 -11.56
CA THR A 75 -5.86 -11.56 -10.64
C THR A 75 -4.89 -12.70 -10.33
N LYS A 76 -5.37 -13.96 -10.27
CA LYS A 76 -4.55 -15.16 -10.02
C LYS A 76 -3.66 -15.57 -11.21
N ASP A 77 -3.98 -15.08 -12.40
CA ASP A 77 -3.30 -15.40 -13.66
C ASP A 77 -2.27 -14.31 -14.00
N PHE A 78 -2.51 -13.08 -13.52
CA PHE A 78 -1.56 -11.98 -13.67
C PHE A 78 -0.22 -12.29 -13.03
N GLU A 79 0.84 -11.98 -13.76
CA GLU A 79 2.25 -12.24 -13.45
C GLU A 79 2.61 -13.72 -13.26
N ARG A 80 1.67 -14.64 -13.43
CA ARG A 80 1.91 -16.10 -13.39
C ARG A 80 1.79 -16.74 -14.76
N VAL A 81 0.67 -16.47 -15.43
CA VAL A 81 0.40 -16.89 -16.81
C VAL A 81 0.62 -15.72 -17.76
N ILE A 82 0.25 -14.51 -17.34
CA ILE A 82 0.37 -13.31 -18.16
C ILE A 82 0.93 -12.13 -17.38
N ALA A 83 2.10 -11.64 -17.79
CA ALA A 83 2.68 -10.38 -17.31
C ALA A 83 1.97 -9.20 -17.98
N LEU A 84 1.39 -8.32 -17.18
CA LEU A 84 0.75 -7.10 -17.65
C LEU A 84 1.59 -5.91 -17.18
N ARG A 85 2.48 -5.43 -18.05
CA ARG A 85 3.40 -4.33 -17.68
C ARG A 85 2.66 -3.06 -17.24
N ALA A 86 1.52 -2.78 -17.87
CA ALA A 86 0.66 -1.66 -17.49
C ALA A 86 0.16 -1.78 -16.04
N ARG A 87 -0.16 -3.00 -15.57
CA ARG A 87 -0.58 -3.27 -14.19
C ARG A 87 0.57 -3.04 -13.21
N THR A 88 1.76 -3.59 -13.48
CA THR A 88 2.96 -3.38 -12.66
C THR A 88 3.31 -1.89 -12.53
N LYS A 89 3.21 -1.13 -13.64
CA LYS A 89 3.38 0.33 -13.64
C LYS A 89 2.33 1.06 -12.79
N ALA A 90 1.07 0.66 -12.87
CA ALA A 90 0.00 1.26 -12.07
C ALA A 90 0.22 1.03 -10.57
N ILE A 91 0.58 -0.19 -10.19
CA ILE A 91 0.93 -0.57 -8.80
C ILE A 91 2.14 0.24 -8.30
N ALA A 92 3.23 0.27 -9.08
CA ALA A 92 4.44 1.01 -8.71
C ALA A 92 4.18 2.52 -8.57
N ARG A 93 3.36 3.10 -9.48
CA ARG A 93 2.97 4.51 -9.42
C ARG A 93 2.16 4.82 -8.18
N HIS A 94 1.14 4.01 -7.88
CA HIS A 94 0.35 4.16 -6.66
C HIS A 94 1.23 4.06 -5.41
N LEU A 95 2.10 3.05 -5.33
CA LEU A 95 2.99 2.89 -4.18
C LEU A 95 3.95 4.08 -4.02
N ALA A 96 4.52 4.59 -5.11
CA ALA A 96 5.41 5.76 -5.07
C ALA A 96 4.66 7.03 -4.65
N ASP A 97 3.43 7.23 -5.13
CA ASP A 97 2.58 8.36 -4.73
C ASP A 97 2.15 8.25 -3.26
N PHE A 98 1.80 7.05 -2.79
CA PHE A 98 1.50 6.76 -1.39
C PHE A 98 2.69 7.12 -0.48
N LEU A 99 3.92 6.70 -0.81
CA LEU A 99 5.11 7.04 -0.04
C LEU A 99 5.44 8.54 -0.07
N LYS A 100 5.23 9.21 -1.21
CA LYS A 100 5.39 10.68 -1.32
C LYS A 100 4.36 11.43 -0.49
N GLY A 101 3.15 10.89 -0.38
CA GLY A 101 2.06 11.40 0.43
C GLY A 101 2.01 10.87 1.86
N THR A 102 3.03 10.15 2.33
CA THR A 102 3.15 9.64 3.72
C THR A 102 4.56 9.90 4.25
N ASP A 103 5.45 8.92 4.11
CA ASP A 103 6.85 8.96 4.53
C ASP A 103 7.70 8.23 3.47
N ARG A 104 8.55 8.98 2.76
CA ARG A 104 9.42 8.43 1.70
C ARG A 104 10.59 7.59 2.23
N PHE A 105 10.82 7.53 3.54
CA PHE A 105 11.82 6.64 4.13
C PHE A 105 11.17 5.55 4.98
N ALA A 106 9.85 5.38 4.89
CA ALA A 106 9.14 4.27 5.51
C ALA A 106 9.58 2.95 4.88
N LYS A 107 10.33 2.13 5.65
CA LYS A 107 10.81 0.83 5.19
C LYS A 107 9.63 -0.04 4.71
N THR A 108 9.72 -0.49 3.47
CA THR A 108 8.64 -1.10 2.70
C THR A 108 9.11 -2.40 2.06
N ILE A 109 8.33 -3.46 2.17
CA ILE A 109 8.58 -4.74 1.49
C ILE A 109 7.46 -5.01 0.48
N VAL A 110 7.82 -5.30 -0.77
CA VAL A 110 6.89 -5.60 -1.87
C VAL A 110 7.01 -7.06 -2.27
N PHE A 111 5.96 -7.83 -1.98
CA PHE A 111 5.84 -9.24 -2.33
C PHE A 111 5.24 -9.37 -3.74
N CYS A 112 6.10 -9.75 -4.68
CA CYS A 112 5.81 -9.95 -6.10
C CYS A 112 5.63 -11.45 -6.39
N VAL A 113 5.05 -11.77 -7.55
CA VAL A 113 4.69 -13.16 -7.91
C VAL A 113 5.92 -14.05 -8.06
N ASP A 114 6.90 -13.59 -8.84
CA ASP A 114 8.13 -14.31 -9.16
C ASP A 114 9.34 -13.34 -9.16
N GLN A 115 10.54 -13.87 -9.42
CA GLN A 115 11.77 -13.08 -9.42
C GLN A 115 11.77 -12.01 -10.54
N GLU A 116 11.14 -12.30 -11.67
CA GLU A 116 11.06 -11.39 -12.81
C GLU A 116 10.15 -10.19 -12.51
N HIS A 117 8.96 -10.45 -11.98
CA HIS A 117 8.04 -9.41 -11.53
C HIS A 117 8.69 -8.54 -10.43
N ALA A 118 9.46 -9.13 -9.50
CA ALA A 118 10.22 -8.37 -8.51
C ALA A 118 11.26 -7.43 -9.15
N ALA A 119 11.89 -7.83 -10.27
CA ALA A 119 12.82 -6.98 -11.01
C ALA A 119 12.10 -5.86 -11.77
N GLU A 120 11.01 -6.17 -12.47
CA GLU A 120 10.21 -5.16 -13.17
C GLU A 120 9.65 -4.12 -12.19
N MET A 121 9.10 -4.58 -11.07
CA MET A 121 8.61 -3.71 -9.99
C MET A 121 9.71 -2.79 -9.44
N ARG A 122 10.90 -3.34 -9.18
CA ARG A 122 12.06 -2.54 -8.74
C ARG A 122 12.40 -1.46 -9.76
N GLN A 123 12.46 -1.82 -11.04
CA GLN A 123 12.85 -0.89 -12.10
C GLN A 123 11.86 0.28 -12.22
N GLU A 124 10.55 0.00 -12.17
CA GLU A 124 9.53 1.04 -12.22
C GLU A 124 9.58 1.94 -10.97
N LEU A 125 9.81 1.38 -9.77
CA LEU A 125 9.98 2.15 -8.54
C LEU A 125 11.24 3.01 -8.52
N LEU A 126 12.36 2.54 -9.08
CA LEU A 126 13.57 3.34 -9.27
C LEU A 126 13.29 4.55 -10.16
N ASN A 127 12.61 4.36 -11.28
CA ASN A 127 12.27 5.43 -12.22
C ASN A 127 11.40 6.51 -11.55
N LEU A 128 10.37 6.08 -10.79
CA LEU A 128 9.42 6.97 -10.10
C LEU A 128 10.02 7.74 -8.91
N ASN A 129 11.16 7.29 -8.40
CA ASN A 129 11.91 7.87 -7.28
C ASN A 129 13.32 8.33 -7.69
N SER A 130 13.51 8.68 -8.96
CA SER A 130 14.82 9.05 -9.53
C SER A 130 15.52 10.21 -8.80
N ASP A 131 14.77 11.07 -8.13
CA ASP A 131 15.29 12.15 -7.29
C ASP A 131 16.00 11.65 -6.03
N LEU A 132 15.45 10.62 -5.36
CA LEU A 132 16.09 9.95 -4.23
C LEU A 132 17.16 8.98 -4.68
N VAL A 133 16.97 8.27 -5.79
CA VAL A 133 17.97 7.32 -6.31
C VAL A 133 19.28 8.01 -6.67
N LYS A 134 19.23 9.28 -7.12
CA LYS A 134 20.44 10.09 -7.35
C LYS A 134 21.26 10.33 -6.09
N GLN A 135 20.61 10.38 -4.92
CA GLN A 135 21.27 10.60 -3.63
C GLN A 135 21.60 9.27 -2.94
N TYR A 136 20.71 8.29 -3.08
CA TYR A 136 20.78 6.97 -2.48
C TYR A 136 20.60 5.90 -3.57
N PRO A 137 21.70 5.44 -4.21
CA PRO A 137 21.63 4.47 -5.29
C PRO A 137 20.94 3.15 -4.93
N ASP A 138 20.90 2.82 -3.64
CA ASP A 138 20.29 1.61 -3.08
C ASP A 138 18.90 1.86 -2.47
N TYR A 139 18.24 2.96 -2.81
CA TYR A 139 16.89 3.29 -2.29
C TYR A 139 15.86 2.17 -2.55
N VAL A 140 15.91 1.53 -3.72
CA VAL A 140 15.11 0.34 -4.06
C VAL A 140 16.00 -0.83 -4.44
N CYS A 141 15.93 -1.92 -3.68
CA CYS A 141 16.69 -3.14 -3.94
C CYS A 141 15.77 -4.34 -4.17
N ARG A 142 16.25 -5.31 -4.96
CA ARG A 142 15.61 -6.61 -5.12
C ARG A 142 16.33 -7.59 -4.20
N VAL A 143 15.58 -8.45 -3.52
CA VAL A 143 16.12 -9.53 -2.71
C VAL A 143 15.37 -10.81 -3.06
N THR A 144 15.93 -11.55 -4.03
CA THR A 144 15.47 -12.89 -4.41
C THR A 144 16.65 -13.86 -4.40
N ALA A 145 16.42 -15.13 -4.76
CA ALA A 145 17.47 -16.15 -4.73
C ALA A 145 18.63 -15.80 -5.70
N ASP A 146 18.30 -15.19 -6.84
CA ASP A 146 19.27 -14.84 -7.89
C ASP A 146 20.30 -13.78 -7.44
N GLU A 147 19.97 -12.91 -6.48
CA GLU A 147 20.91 -11.89 -5.98
C GLU A 147 22.03 -12.45 -5.10
N GLY A 148 21.86 -13.65 -4.56
CA GLY A 148 22.80 -14.28 -3.62
C GLY A 148 23.29 -13.32 -2.54
N VAL A 149 24.60 -13.14 -2.45
CA VAL A 149 25.27 -12.35 -1.39
C VAL A 149 24.90 -10.86 -1.45
N ILE A 150 24.67 -10.30 -2.64
CA ILE A 150 24.32 -8.87 -2.79
C ILE A 150 22.94 -8.62 -2.18
N GLY A 151 21.99 -9.51 -2.44
CA GLY A 151 20.64 -9.45 -1.89
C GLY A 151 20.64 -9.55 -0.36
N LEU A 152 21.44 -10.46 0.19
CA LEU A 152 21.62 -10.60 1.64
C LEU A 152 22.27 -9.36 2.27
N THR A 153 23.18 -8.69 1.56
CA THR A 153 23.77 -7.43 2.03
C THR A 153 22.74 -6.30 2.07
N HIS A 154 21.91 -6.18 1.04
CA HIS A 154 20.80 -5.23 1.02
C HIS A 154 19.78 -5.51 2.12
N LEU A 155 19.50 -6.79 2.38
CA LEU A 155 18.64 -7.21 3.48
C LEU A 155 19.22 -6.81 4.83
N ALA A 156 20.51 -7.08 5.08
CA ALA A 156 21.18 -6.68 6.31
C ALA A 156 21.13 -5.16 6.53
N HIS A 157 21.36 -4.37 5.48
CA HIS A 157 21.24 -2.91 5.53
C HIS A 157 19.80 -2.45 5.79
N PHE A 158 18.82 -3.16 5.22
CA PHE A 158 17.42 -2.86 5.44
C PHE A 158 16.99 -3.16 6.89
N GLN A 159 17.54 -4.21 7.51
CA GLN A 159 17.26 -4.55 8.91
C GLN A 159 17.89 -3.57 9.91
N ASP A 160 18.99 -2.92 9.53
CA ASP A 160 19.68 -1.93 10.33
C ASP A 160 18.81 -0.66 10.51
N VAL A 161 18.53 -0.33 11.77
CA VAL A 161 17.70 0.81 12.18
C VAL A 161 18.41 2.14 11.93
N ASP A 162 19.74 2.15 11.99
CA ASP A 162 20.55 3.35 11.80
C ASP A 162 20.76 3.67 10.32
N LYS A 163 20.42 2.73 9.41
CA LYS A 163 20.54 2.93 7.97
C LYS A 163 19.24 3.42 7.34
N PRO A 164 19.24 4.58 6.67
CA PRO A 164 18.07 5.11 6.00
C PRO A 164 17.72 4.33 4.72
N THR A 165 18.66 3.62 4.10
CA THR A 165 18.46 2.83 2.88
C THR A 165 19.07 1.42 3.00
N PRO A 166 18.54 0.41 2.25
CA PRO A 166 17.38 0.47 1.35
C PRO A 166 16.07 0.83 2.05
N VAL A 167 15.17 1.54 1.36
CA VAL A 167 13.82 1.85 1.85
C VAL A 167 12.82 0.85 1.31
N ILE A 168 12.96 0.44 0.06
CA ILE A 168 12.02 -0.48 -0.58
C ILE A 168 12.76 -1.76 -0.99
N LEU A 169 12.31 -2.90 -0.48
CA LEU A 169 12.74 -4.21 -0.96
C LEU A 169 11.64 -4.84 -1.82
N THR A 170 11.98 -5.26 -3.04
CA THR A 170 11.12 -6.15 -3.84
C THR A 170 11.60 -7.58 -3.69
N THR A 171 10.66 -8.51 -3.52
CA THR A 171 10.96 -9.94 -3.36
C THR A 171 9.87 -10.79 -3.98
N SER A 172 10.14 -12.08 -4.18
CA SER A 172 9.12 -13.09 -4.48
C SER A 172 8.74 -13.87 -3.22
N GLN A 173 9.54 -14.87 -2.84
CA GLN A 173 9.31 -15.74 -1.69
C GLN A 173 10.39 -15.61 -0.60
N LEU A 174 11.59 -15.13 -0.92
CA LEU A 174 12.76 -15.21 -0.01
C LEU A 174 12.51 -14.52 1.35
N LEU A 175 11.76 -13.41 1.37
CA LEU A 175 11.49 -12.66 2.60
C LEU A 175 10.19 -13.09 3.32
N THR A 176 9.57 -14.19 2.89
CA THR A 176 8.40 -14.74 3.60
C THR A 176 8.81 -15.24 4.98
N THR A 177 10.01 -15.79 5.16
CA THR A 177 10.54 -16.29 6.43
C THR A 177 11.91 -15.68 6.78
N GLY A 178 12.26 -15.63 8.07
CA GLY A 178 13.63 -15.34 8.51
C GLY A 178 14.12 -13.88 8.47
N VAL A 179 13.30 -12.93 8.02
CA VAL A 179 13.65 -11.50 8.08
C VAL A 179 13.17 -10.88 9.39
N ASP A 180 14.11 -10.34 10.16
CA ASP A 180 13.86 -9.56 11.37
C ASP A 180 14.17 -8.09 11.08
N ALA A 181 13.20 -7.38 10.52
CA ALA A 181 13.30 -5.97 10.20
C ALA A 181 12.23 -5.21 10.99
N GLU A 182 12.60 -4.69 12.15
CA GLU A 182 11.65 -4.14 13.11
C GLU A 182 11.01 -2.82 12.64
N MET A 183 11.68 -2.12 11.72
CA MET A 183 11.24 -0.81 11.20
C MET A 183 10.33 -0.89 9.98
N VAL A 184 9.86 -2.08 9.57
CA VAL A 184 8.95 -2.23 8.43
C VAL A 184 7.61 -1.55 8.72
N LYS A 185 7.37 -0.41 8.06
CA LYS A 185 6.13 0.37 8.18
C LYS A 185 5.11 -0.01 7.12
N ASN A 186 5.53 -0.57 5.98
CA ASN A 186 4.63 -0.95 4.90
C ASN A 186 4.91 -2.38 4.38
N VAL A 187 3.88 -3.20 4.29
CA VAL A 187 3.89 -4.53 3.67
C VAL A 187 2.98 -4.48 2.44
N VAL A 188 3.52 -4.70 1.25
CA VAL A 188 2.82 -4.55 -0.02
C VAL A 188 2.61 -5.91 -0.68
N LEU A 189 1.37 -6.24 -1.02
CA LEU A 189 0.98 -7.47 -1.69
C LEU A 189 0.66 -7.19 -3.16
N ALA A 190 1.62 -7.51 -4.03
CA ALA A 190 1.47 -7.47 -5.49
C ALA A 190 1.25 -8.88 -6.08
N ARG A 191 1.07 -9.88 -5.23
CA ARG A 191 0.74 -11.27 -5.58
C ARG A 191 -0.41 -11.81 -4.75
N VAL A 192 -1.10 -12.80 -5.29
CA VAL A 192 -2.04 -13.60 -4.51
C VAL A 192 -1.25 -14.47 -3.54
N VAL A 193 -1.62 -14.42 -2.26
CA VAL A 193 -1.07 -15.32 -1.23
C VAL A 193 -2.09 -16.41 -0.98
N GLY A 194 -1.76 -17.64 -1.38
CA GLY A 194 -2.68 -18.77 -1.33
C GLY A 194 -2.90 -19.28 0.09
N SER A 195 -1.81 -19.51 0.82
CA SER A 195 -1.88 -20.07 2.17
C SER A 195 -1.97 -18.99 3.24
N ARG A 196 -2.77 -19.28 4.27
CA ARG A 196 -2.89 -18.40 5.45
C ARG A 196 -1.58 -18.35 6.23
N ALA A 197 -0.81 -19.44 6.23
CA ALA A 197 0.48 -19.51 6.88
C ALA A 197 1.49 -18.54 6.24
N GLU A 198 1.61 -18.54 4.91
CA GLU A 198 2.43 -17.58 4.17
C GLU A 198 1.94 -16.14 4.43
N PHE A 199 0.63 -15.91 4.41
CA PHE A 199 0.07 -14.58 4.69
C PHE A 199 0.41 -14.08 6.09
N LYS A 200 0.25 -14.90 7.13
CA LYS A 200 0.65 -14.57 8.52
C LYS A 200 2.14 -14.27 8.63
N GLN A 201 2.98 -15.04 7.96
CA GLN A 201 4.42 -14.83 7.94
C GLN A 201 4.80 -13.50 7.26
N ILE A 202 4.11 -13.15 6.17
CA ILE A 202 4.29 -11.89 5.44
C ILE A 202 3.91 -10.70 6.32
N ILE A 203 2.69 -10.69 6.89
CA ILE A 203 2.25 -9.55 7.72
C ILE A 203 3.03 -9.48 9.03
N GLY A 204 3.50 -10.62 9.56
CA GLY A 204 4.34 -10.70 10.75
C GLY A 204 5.58 -9.82 10.66
N ARG A 205 6.10 -9.56 9.45
CA ARG A 205 7.22 -8.64 9.21
C ARG A 205 6.95 -7.20 9.68
N GLY A 206 5.68 -6.77 9.67
CA GLY A 206 5.28 -5.44 10.13
C GLY A 206 4.89 -5.38 11.61
N THR A 207 4.70 -6.51 12.29
CA THR A 207 4.07 -6.54 13.64
C THR A 207 4.97 -6.11 14.80
N ARG A 208 6.27 -5.91 14.59
CA ARG A 208 7.20 -5.45 15.66
C ARG A 208 6.91 -3.99 16.04
N LEU A 209 6.83 -3.67 17.32
CA LEU A 209 6.71 -2.28 17.80
C LEU A 209 8.09 -1.61 17.95
N ARG A 210 8.18 -0.35 17.53
CA ARG A 210 9.36 0.52 17.77
C ARG A 210 8.90 1.96 18.02
N VAL A 211 8.23 2.16 19.15
CA VAL A 211 7.66 3.45 19.54
C VAL A 211 8.73 4.54 19.62
N ASP A 212 9.91 4.22 20.13
CA ASP A 212 11.06 5.16 20.21
C ASP A 212 11.50 5.71 18.85
N TYR A 213 11.20 5.00 17.77
CA TYR A 213 11.50 5.39 16.38
C TYR A 213 10.23 5.77 15.59
N GLY A 214 9.13 6.04 16.28
CA GLY A 214 7.86 6.49 15.68
C GLY A 214 7.09 5.40 14.94
N LYS A 215 7.30 4.12 15.28
CA LYS A 215 6.58 2.99 14.71
C LYS A 215 5.54 2.46 15.70
N GLU A 216 4.32 2.98 15.58
CA GLU A 216 3.16 2.61 16.38
C GLU A 216 2.19 1.67 15.66
N TYR A 217 2.20 1.67 14.32
CA TYR A 217 1.41 0.77 13.47
C TYR A 217 2.17 0.45 12.19
N PHE A 218 1.60 -0.41 11.35
CA PHE A 218 2.09 -0.63 9.99
C PHE A 218 0.93 -0.72 8.99
N ASN A 219 1.23 -0.51 7.71
CA ASN A 219 0.26 -0.57 6.63
C ASN A 219 0.41 -1.87 5.84
N ILE A 220 -0.72 -2.49 5.50
CA ILE A 220 -0.81 -3.58 4.52
C ILE A 220 -1.45 -3.00 3.27
N ILE A 221 -0.70 -2.89 2.18
CA ILE A 221 -1.19 -2.37 0.90
C ILE A 221 -1.43 -3.55 -0.02
N ASP A 222 -2.70 -3.86 -0.27
CA ASP A 222 -3.12 -5.06 -0.98
C ASP A 222 -3.71 -4.72 -2.35
N PHE A 223 -2.99 -5.06 -3.41
CA PHE A 223 -3.40 -4.88 -4.80
C PHE A 223 -4.14 -6.09 -5.38
N THR A 224 -4.21 -7.18 -4.62
CA THR A 224 -4.74 -8.47 -5.11
C THR A 224 -6.03 -8.89 -4.42
N GLY A 225 -6.36 -8.24 -3.30
CA GLY A 225 -7.50 -8.59 -2.48
C GLY A 225 -7.28 -9.79 -1.55
N THR A 226 -6.04 -10.26 -1.45
CA THR A 226 -5.60 -11.34 -0.57
C THR A 226 -5.87 -11.06 0.91
N ALA A 227 -5.54 -9.86 1.38
CA ALA A 227 -5.63 -9.48 2.78
C ALA A 227 -7.09 -9.49 3.25
N THR A 228 -7.99 -8.86 2.50
CA THR A 228 -9.42 -8.84 2.88
C THR A 228 -10.00 -10.25 2.91
N ARG A 229 -9.59 -11.16 2.02
CA ARG A 229 -10.08 -12.54 2.00
C ARG A 229 -9.60 -13.30 3.25
N HIS A 230 -8.32 -13.20 3.60
CA HIS A 230 -7.77 -13.91 4.75
C HIS A 230 -8.22 -13.34 6.10
N PHE A 231 -8.42 -12.02 6.20
CA PHE A 231 -8.89 -11.37 7.42
C PHE A 231 -10.41 -11.46 7.63
N ALA A 232 -11.20 -11.69 6.58
CA ALA A 232 -12.64 -11.94 6.71
C ALA A 232 -12.95 -13.32 7.32
N ASP A 233 -11.94 -14.17 7.47
CA ASP A 233 -12.04 -15.53 7.98
C ASP A 233 -12.05 -15.54 9.52
N PRO A 234 -13.12 -16.03 10.17
CA PRO A 234 -13.22 -16.03 11.64
C PRO A 234 -12.09 -16.80 12.34
N ASP A 235 -11.52 -17.80 11.67
CA ASP A 235 -10.44 -18.60 12.25
C ASP A 235 -9.09 -17.89 12.13
N PHE A 236 -8.97 -16.77 11.40
CA PHE A 236 -7.70 -16.08 11.22
C PHE A 236 -6.98 -15.81 12.55
N ASP A 237 -7.73 -15.38 13.58
CA ASP A 237 -7.25 -15.22 14.96
C ASP A 237 -8.02 -16.09 15.98
N GLY A 238 -8.82 -17.04 15.50
CA GLY A 238 -9.57 -17.97 16.33
C GLY A 238 -8.73 -19.11 16.91
N ASP A 239 -9.21 -19.69 18.01
CA ASP A 239 -8.60 -20.84 18.68
C ASP A 239 -8.50 -22.04 17.71
N PRO A 240 -7.45 -22.88 17.80
CA PRO A 240 -7.28 -24.03 16.93
C PRO A 240 -8.43 -25.03 17.11
N ALA A 241 -9.09 -25.38 16.01
CA ALA A 241 -10.13 -26.40 15.97
C ALA A 241 -9.52 -27.82 15.98
N ARG A 242 -9.11 -28.28 17.16
CA ARG A 242 -9.03 -29.72 17.53
C ARG A 242 -8.98 -29.80 19.05
N ILE A 243 -10.13 -30.04 19.66
CA ILE A 243 -10.22 -30.37 21.08
C ILE A 243 -10.26 -31.91 21.13
N GLU A 244 -9.21 -32.50 21.68
CA GLU A 244 -9.23 -33.92 22.06
C GLU A 244 -9.59 -33.96 23.54
N GLU A 245 -10.82 -34.35 23.85
CA GLU A 245 -11.19 -34.67 25.24
C GLU A 245 -10.73 -36.10 25.52
N VAL A 246 -9.70 -36.20 26.35
CA VAL A 246 -9.16 -37.48 26.82
C VAL A 246 -9.68 -37.71 28.24
N THR A 247 -10.55 -38.70 28.43
CA THR A 247 -10.95 -39.13 29.78
C THR A 247 -9.96 -40.14 30.31
N ILE A 248 -9.44 -39.87 31.51
CA ILE A 248 -8.44 -40.67 32.21
C ILE A 248 -9.12 -41.29 33.43
N ASP A 249 -8.91 -42.58 33.69
CA ASP A 249 -9.44 -43.22 34.90
C ASP A 249 -8.64 -42.87 36.16
N GLU A 250 -9.10 -43.36 37.32
CA GLU A 250 -8.42 -43.16 38.61
C GLU A 250 -7.03 -43.82 38.69
N ALA A 251 -6.64 -44.66 37.73
CA ALA A 251 -5.32 -45.30 37.63
C ALA A 251 -4.35 -44.53 36.72
N GLY A 252 -4.83 -43.53 35.97
CA GLY A 252 -4.03 -42.72 35.05
C GLY A 252 -4.01 -43.23 33.61
N ASP A 253 -4.85 -44.20 33.28
CA ASP A 253 -4.94 -44.78 31.93
C ASP A 253 -6.05 -44.11 31.10
N THR A 254 -5.78 -43.87 29.82
CA THR A 254 -6.72 -43.25 28.88
C THR A 254 -7.86 -44.21 28.53
N VAL A 255 -9.10 -43.81 28.81
CA VAL A 255 -10.30 -44.67 28.66
C VAL A 255 -11.13 -44.30 27.43
N ASP A 256 -11.18 -43.02 27.04
CA ASP A 256 -11.91 -42.57 25.85
C ASP A 256 -11.28 -41.27 25.27
N THR A 257 -11.29 -41.15 23.94
CA THR A 257 -10.80 -39.98 23.20
C THR A 257 -11.89 -39.51 22.25
N VAL A 258 -12.54 -38.38 22.59
CA VAL A 258 -13.54 -37.75 21.71
C VAL A 258 -12.86 -36.67 20.88
N ILE A 259 -12.94 -36.81 19.55
CA ILE A 259 -12.43 -35.83 18.58
C ILE A 259 -13.62 -35.03 18.06
N GLU A 260 -13.79 -33.79 18.52
CA GLU A 260 -14.78 -32.87 17.93
C GLU A 260 -14.17 -32.15 16.72
N THR A 261 -14.58 -32.56 15.51
CA THR A 261 -14.36 -31.80 14.27
C THR A 261 -15.58 -30.93 13.97
N PRO A 262 -15.43 -29.63 13.67
CA PRO A 262 -16.56 -28.79 13.23
C PRO A 262 -17.18 -29.35 11.95
N PRO A 263 -18.51 -29.22 11.74
CA PRO A 263 -19.17 -29.73 10.54
C PRO A 263 -18.62 -29.01 9.30
N GLY A 264 -17.92 -29.78 8.47
CA GLY A 264 -17.35 -29.31 7.20
C GLY A 264 -18.44 -29.00 6.18
N ILE A 265 -18.24 -27.92 5.42
CA ILE A 265 -18.95 -27.69 4.16
C ILE A 265 -18.52 -28.80 3.20
N GLU A 266 -19.46 -29.67 2.82
CA GLU A 266 -19.26 -30.69 1.80
C GLU A 266 -18.79 -30.06 0.48
N GLN A 267 -17.60 -30.45 0.00
CA GLN A 267 -17.24 -30.30 -1.40
C GLN A 267 -17.32 -31.66 -2.09
N ALA A 268 -17.89 -31.64 -3.30
CA ALA A 268 -18.07 -32.81 -4.14
C ALA A 268 -16.74 -33.52 -4.42
N VAL A 269 -16.72 -34.81 -4.14
CA VAL A 269 -15.71 -35.77 -4.60
C VAL A 269 -15.60 -35.68 -6.13
N ALA A 270 -14.43 -35.32 -6.63
CA ALA A 270 -14.05 -35.61 -8.00
C ALA A 270 -13.58 -37.06 -8.06
N ASP A 271 -14.40 -37.94 -8.65
CA ASP A 271 -14.05 -39.33 -8.92
C ASP A 271 -12.84 -39.39 -9.86
N TYR A 272 -11.70 -39.81 -9.35
CA TYR A 272 -10.63 -40.38 -10.15
C TYR A 272 -10.68 -41.90 -10.00
N THR A 273 -11.24 -42.57 -11.00
CA THR A 273 -11.16 -44.03 -11.15
C THR A 273 -9.74 -44.40 -11.54
N ILE A 274 -9.01 -45.06 -10.65
CA ILE A 274 -7.75 -45.73 -10.99
C ILE A 274 -8.12 -47.15 -11.46
N ASP A 275 -7.97 -47.40 -12.75
CA ASP A 275 -8.11 -48.73 -13.34
C ASP A 275 -6.89 -49.57 -12.92
N THR A 276 -7.09 -50.48 -11.96
CA THR A 276 -6.09 -51.48 -11.58
C THR A 276 -6.42 -52.77 -12.31
N ALA A 277 -5.82 -52.96 -13.48
CA ALA A 277 -5.74 -54.26 -14.13
C ALA A 277 -4.33 -54.82 -13.94
N ALA A 278 -4.29 -55.99 -13.31
CA ALA A 278 -3.15 -56.80 -12.92
C ALA A 278 -2.14 -57.06 -14.05
N ASN A 279 -0.87 -57.28 -13.66
CA ASN A 279 -0.20 -58.55 -13.91
C ASN A 279 0.96 -58.76 -12.92
N ASP A 280 1.05 -60.01 -12.47
CA ASP A 280 1.99 -60.60 -11.54
C ASP A 280 3.41 -60.79 -12.11
N ASP A 281 4.35 -60.99 -11.16
CA ASP A 281 5.62 -61.75 -11.22
C ASP A 281 6.77 -61.25 -12.14
N ASP A 282 7.84 -60.75 -11.53
CA ASP A 282 9.13 -61.47 -11.38
C ASP A 282 10.22 -60.57 -10.74
N ASP A 283 11.02 -61.16 -9.85
CA ASP A 283 12.26 -60.62 -9.28
C ASP A 283 13.32 -60.39 -10.38
N ASP A 284 13.98 -59.23 -10.42
CA ASP A 284 15.42 -59.12 -10.68
C ASP A 284 15.97 -57.69 -10.44
N ASP A 285 17.19 -57.65 -9.90
CA ASP A 285 18.02 -56.45 -9.68
C ASP A 285 18.24 -55.67 -10.99
N ASP A 286 17.78 -54.42 -11.08
CA ASP A 286 18.21 -53.50 -12.16
C ASP A 286 18.22 -52.03 -11.68
N ASP A 287 19.43 -51.50 -11.57
CA ASP A 287 19.87 -50.13 -11.80
C ASP A 287 18.76 -49.08 -11.92
N GLY A 288 18.52 -48.31 -10.84
CA GLY A 288 17.50 -47.26 -10.78
C GLY A 288 17.58 -46.21 -11.89
N GLN A 289 16.99 -46.52 -13.03
CA GLN A 289 16.59 -45.60 -14.09
C GLN A 289 15.07 -45.50 -14.03
N GLY A 290 14.57 -44.56 -13.24
CA GLY A 290 13.14 -44.27 -13.23
C GLY A 290 12.69 -43.90 -14.65
N GLU A 291 11.76 -44.67 -15.22
CA GLU A 291 11.13 -44.35 -16.48
C GLU A 291 10.31 -43.06 -16.32
N ILE A 292 10.63 -42.07 -17.16
CA ILE A 292 9.86 -40.83 -17.28
C ILE A 292 8.57 -41.19 -18.02
N ILE A 293 7.47 -41.34 -17.27
CA ILE A 293 6.18 -41.82 -17.80
C ILE A 293 5.54 -40.80 -18.77
N THR A 294 5.97 -39.53 -18.75
CA THR A 294 5.64 -38.49 -19.75
C THR A 294 6.71 -37.39 -19.76
N GLU A 295 7.15 -36.94 -20.94
CA GLU A 295 7.94 -35.69 -21.05
C GLU A 295 7.15 -34.53 -20.41
N PRO A 296 7.79 -33.66 -19.60
CA PRO A 296 7.11 -32.48 -19.08
C PRO A 296 6.59 -31.65 -20.25
N PRO A 297 5.37 -31.07 -20.17
CA PRO A 297 4.85 -30.22 -21.23
C PRO A 297 5.88 -29.13 -21.52
N GLU A 298 6.15 -28.85 -22.80
CA GLU A 298 7.35 -28.09 -23.19
C GLU A 298 7.55 -26.84 -22.33
N GLU A 299 6.51 -26.06 -21.94
CA GLU A 299 6.74 -24.87 -21.09
C GLU A 299 5.53 -24.40 -20.25
N PRO A 300 5.78 -23.81 -19.05
CA PRO A 300 4.97 -22.70 -18.57
C PRO A 300 5.49 -21.38 -19.20
N ARG A 301 5.22 -21.14 -20.49
CA ARG A 301 5.59 -19.86 -21.14
C ARG A 301 4.64 -18.76 -20.66
N LYS A 302 5.05 -18.02 -19.62
CA LYS A 302 4.42 -16.74 -19.26
C LYS A 302 4.38 -15.82 -20.50
N PHE A 303 3.22 -15.21 -20.78
CA PHE A 303 3.03 -14.24 -21.86
C PHE A 303 3.28 -12.82 -21.37
N TYR A 304 3.87 -11.95 -22.20
CA TYR A 304 4.25 -10.59 -21.80
C TYR A 304 3.54 -9.53 -22.63
N VAL A 305 2.60 -8.83 -22.01
CA VAL A 305 1.85 -7.75 -22.67
C VAL A 305 2.38 -6.41 -22.19
N ASP A 306 3.06 -5.70 -23.09
CA ASP A 306 3.65 -4.38 -22.81
C ASP A 306 2.67 -3.23 -23.06
N GLY A 307 1.62 -3.47 -23.85
CA GLY A 307 0.58 -2.51 -24.19
C GLY A 307 -0.52 -2.36 -23.13
N GLY A 308 -1.52 -1.52 -23.44
CA GLY A 308 -2.68 -1.28 -22.59
C GLY A 308 -2.51 -0.13 -21.58
N ASN A 309 -3.62 0.24 -20.95
CA ASN A 309 -3.67 1.21 -19.85
C ASN A 309 -4.37 0.57 -18.66
N VAL A 310 -3.78 0.69 -17.47
CA VAL A 310 -4.34 0.20 -16.22
C VAL A 310 -4.35 1.35 -15.23
N GLU A 311 -5.50 1.56 -14.60
CA GLU A 311 -5.72 2.65 -13.65
C GLU A 311 -6.13 2.10 -12.30
N ILE A 312 -5.91 2.89 -11.23
CA ILE A 312 -6.44 2.58 -9.91
C ILE A 312 -7.87 3.11 -9.85
N ILE A 313 -8.84 2.20 -9.72
CA ILE A 313 -10.27 2.53 -9.73
C ILE A 313 -10.90 2.51 -8.34
N GLY A 314 -10.17 2.01 -7.34
CA GLY A 314 -10.64 1.98 -5.96
C GLY A 314 -9.50 1.91 -4.97
N HIS A 315 -9.63 2.68 -3.90
CA HIS A 315 -8.79 2.60 -2.71
C HIS A 315 -9.74 2.54 -1.51
N LEU A 316 -9.65 1.47 -0.74
CA LEU A 316 -10.46 1.25 0.47
C LEU A 316 -9.50 1.11 1.64
N VAL A 317 -9.81 1.78 2.74
CA VAL A 317 -9.01 1.70 3.97
C VAL A 317 -9.84 1.00 5.03
N TYR A 318 -9.26 -0.04 5.61
CA TYR A 318 -9.83 -0.78 6.73
C TYR A 318 -8.94 -0.56 7.95
N ASP A 319 -9.53 -0.02 9.01
CA ASP A 319 -8.93 0.02 10.34
C ASP A 319 -9.45 -1.17 11.17
N LEU A 320 -8.61 -1.66 12.09
CA LEU A 320 -9.06 -2.53 13.17
C LEU A 320 -9.91 -1.70 14.14
N ASP A 321 -11.18 -2.05 14.28
CA ASP A 321 -12.04 -1.49 15.32
C ASP A 321 -11.54 -1.93 16.71
N THR A 322 -11.85 -1.13 17.72
CA THR A 322 -11.55 -1.33 19.15
C THR A 322 -11.99 -2.67 19.73
N ASP A 323 -12.89 -3.40 19.05
CA ASP A 323 -13.37 -4.74 19.42
C ASP A 323 -12.73 -5.90 18.60
N GLY A 324 -11.78 -5.61 17.70
CA GLY A 324 -11.03 -6.63 16.94
C GLY A 324 -11.85 -7.51 15.98
N LYS A 325 -13.15 -7.24 15.81
CA LYS A 325 -14.08 -8.23 15.23
C LYS A 325 -14.45 -8.03 13.76
N LYS A 326 -14.37 -6.84 13.15
CA LYS A 326 -14.76 -6.65 11.73
C LYS A 326 -14.03 -5.50 11.04
N LEU A 327 -13.47 -5.81 9.87
CA LEU A 327 -13.05 -4.82 8.87
C LEU A 327 -14.28 -4.04 8.38
N GLN A 328 -14.45 -2.78 8.78
CA GLN A 328 -15.49 -1.93 8.18
C GLN A 328 -15.00 -1.39 6.84
N VAL A 329 -15.74 -1.67 5.75
CA VAL A 329 -15.51 -1.04 4.45
C VAL A 329 -15.92 0.42 4.59
N VAL A 330 -14.95 1.32 4.65
CA VAL A 330 -15.21 2.76 4.51
C VAL A 330 -14.66 3.17 3.15
N LYS A 331 -15.50 3.76 2.29
CA LYS A 331 -14.99 4.37 1.04
C LYS A 331 -13.90 5.36 1.43
N TYR A 332 -12.78 5.42 0.71
CA TYR A 332 -11.68 6.31 1.07
C TYR A 332 -12.11 7.78 1.23
N THR A 333 -13.11 8.23 0.47
CA THR A 333 -13.78 9.53 0.63
C THR A 333 -14.51 9.68 1.96
N GLU A 334 -15.21 8.65 2.41
CA GLU A 334 -15.93 8.62 3.69
C GLU A 334 -14.96 8.47 4.89
N TYR A 335 -13.89 7.69 4.75
CA TYR A 335 -12.81 7.59 5.73
C TYR A 335 -12.15 8.96 5.90
N SER A 336 -11.78 9.60 4.81
CA SER A 336 -11.19 10.94 4.82
C SER A 336 -12.13 11.94 5.48
N GLY A 337 -13.43 11.90 5.15
CA GLY A 337 -14.44 12.73 5.80
C GLY A 337 -14.56 12.50 7.31
N ARG A 338 -14.55 11.24 7.76
CA ARG A 338 -14.57 10.87 9.19
C ARG A 338 -13.32 11.35 9.90
N THR A 339 -12.14 11.06 9.35
CA THR A 339 -10.84 11.46 9.91
C THR A 339 -10.73 12.97 10.07
N VAL A 340 -11.19 13.73 9.07
CA VAL A 340 -11.25 15.20 9.16
C VAL A 340 -12.17 15.64 10.30
N ARG A 341 -13.36 15.05 10.47
CA ARG A 341 -14.26 15.36 11.60
C ARG A 341 -13.66 15.00 12.95
N THR A 342 -12.86 13.94 13.03
CA THR A 342 -12.19 13.53 14.26
C THR A 342 -11.07 14.50 14.65
N LEU A 343 -10.22 14.89 13.70
CA LEU A 343 -9.11 15.83 13.93
C LEU A 343 -9.61 17.26 14.16
N TYR A 344 -10.60 17.67 13.37
CA TYR A 344 -11.16 19.01 13.40
C TYR A 344 -12.68 18.88 13.60
N PRO A 345 -13.20 19.03 14.84
CA PRO A 345 -14.61 18.77 15.14
C PRO A 345 -15.60 19.64 14.37
N THR A 346 -15.16 20.81 13.88
CA THR A 346 -15.99 21.74 13.13
C THR A 346 -15.28 22.27 11.90
N ARG A 347 -16.06 22.69 10.89
CA ARG A 347 -15.53 23.37 9.71
C ARG A 347 -14.68 24.59 10.07
N ASN A 348 -15.11 25.38 11.05
CA ASN A 348 -14.38 26.57 11.50
C ASN A 348 -13.02 26.20 12.14
N ALA A 349 -12.94 25.07 12.84
CA ALA A 349 -11.67 24.58 13.39
C ALA A 349 -10.68 24.23 12.26
N LEU A 350 -11.14 23.49 11.24
CA LEU A 350 -10.33 23.19 10.07
C LEU A 350 -9.94 24.48 9.32
N GLN A 351 -10.89 25.39 9.10
CA GLN A 351 -10.64 26.66 8.41
C GLN A 351 -9.59 27.51 9.13
N SER A 352 -9.67 27.62 10.46
CA SER A 352 -8.70 28.38 11.25
C SER A 352 -7.30 27.77 11.18
N ALA A 353 -7.21 26.44 11.27
CA ALA A 353 -5.95 25.71 11.15
C ALA A 353 -5.39 25.75 9.71
N TRP A 354 -6.26 25.82 8.70
CA TRP A 354 -5.88 25.81 7.29
C TRP A 354 -5.50 27.19 6.75
N ALA A 355 -6.12 28.26 7.25
CA ALA A 355 -5.88 29.62 6.77
C ALA A 355 -4.47 30.12 7.09
N ASN A 356 -3.88 29.68 8.21
CA ASN A 356 -2.51 30.02 8.58
C ASN A 356 -1.52 29.03 7.95
N PRO A 357 -0.49 29.51 7.22
CA PRO A 357 0.51 28.66 6.57
C PRO A 357 1.22 27.66 7.49
N ASP A 358 1.55 28.06 8.71
CA ASP A 358 2.33 27.24 9.64
C ASP A 358 1.48 26.07 10.15
N THR A 359 0.24 26.36 10.59
CA THR A 359 -0.69 25.33 11.05
C THR A 359 -1.24 24.49 9.90
N ARG A 360 -1.34 25.04 8.69
CA ARG A 360 -1.74 24.27 7.51
C ARG A 360 -0.72 23.19 7.16
N ALA A 361 0.57 23.48 7.27
CA ALA A 361 1.61 22.48 7.04
C ALA A 361 1.44 21.28 7.99
N GLU A 362 1.07 21.57 9.24
CA GLU A 362 0.76 20.54 10.24
C GLU A 362 -0.51 19.75 9.87
N VAL A 363 -1.60 20.42 9.50
CA VAL A 363 -2.84 19.75 9.05
C VAL A 363 -2.55 18.80 7.88
N LEU A 364 -1.78 19.26 6.90
CA LEU A 364 -1.39 18.45 5.74
C LEU A 364 -0.59 17.22 6.19
N ARG A 365 0.36 17.39 7.11
CA ARG A 365 1.17 16.31 7.68
C ARG A 365 0.32 15.29 8.42
N GLU A 366 -0.60 15.71 9.29
CA GLU A 366 -1.48 14.82 10.04
C GLU A 366 -2.40 13.98 9.15
N LEU A 367 -2.93 14.57 8.07
CA LEU A 367 -3.75 13.89 7.07
C LEU A 367 -2.92 12.88 6.27
N THR A 368 -1.74 13.33 5.83
CA THR A 368 -0.72 12.55 5.11
C THR A 368 -0.29 11.33 5.93
N GLU A 369 0.06 11.47 7.21
CA GLU A 369 0.40 10.36 8.13
C GLU A 369 -0.74 9.34 8.25
N ARG A 370 -1.99 9.80 8.17
CA ARG A 370 -3.20 8.95 8.18
C ARG A 370 -3.57 8.37 6.81
N GLY A 371 -2.66 8.48 5.84
CA GLY A 371 -2.80 7.92 4.49
C GLY A 371 -3.78 8.70 3.61
N ILE A 372 -4.04 9.97 3.91
CA ILE A 372 -4.94 10.83 3.13
C ILE A 372 -4.11 11.73 2.21
N SER A 373 -3.93 11.29 0.97
CA SER A 373 -3.33 12.06 -0.12
C SER A 373 -4.41 12.83 -0.90
N PHE A 374 -4.24 14.15 -1.05
CA PHE A 374 -5.19 15.00 -1.81
C PHE A 374 -5.32 14.59 -3.27
N LYS A 375 -4.22 14.20 -3.89
CA LYS A 375 -4.22 13.79 -5.30
C LYS A 375 -5.10 12.55 -5.49
N GLU A 376 -4.93 11.57 -4.61
CA GLU A 376 -5.71 10.33 -4.62
C GLU A 376 -7.16 10.57 -4.20
N LEU A 377 -7.38 11.48 -3.25
CA LEU A 377 -8.71 11.83 -2.75
C LEU A 377 -9.54 12.55 -3.82
N ALA A 378 -8.92 13.49 -4.53
CA ALA A 378 -9.54 14.20 -5.65
C ALA A 378 -9.87 13.24 -6.81
N ALA A 379 -8.99 12.30 -7.12
CA ALA A 379 -9.26 11.26 -8.12
C ALA A 379 -10.40 10.33 -7.66
N SER A 380 -10.39 9.88 -6.40
CA SER A 380 -11.41 8.99 -5.84
C SER A 380 -12.79 9.64 -5.71
N ALA A 381 -12.84 10.97 -5.60
CA ALA A 381 -14.07 11.75 -5.57
C ALA A 381 -14.57 12.19 -6.96
N ASP A 382 -13.81 11.89 -8.03
CA ASP A 382 -14.06 12.38 -9.40
C ASP A 382 -14.07 13.93 -9.50
N GLN A 383 -13.14 14.56 -8.77
CA GLN A 383 -13.04 16.02 -8.62
C GLN A 383 -11.58 16.52 -8.72
N PRO A 384 -10.89 16.34 -9.87
CA PRO A 384 -9.46 16.67 -10.02
C PRO A 384 -9.14 18.18 -9.92
N ASP A 385 -10.13 19.04 -10.15
CA ASP A 385 -9.98 20.50 -10.12
C ASP A 385 -10.40 21.12 -8.77
N ALA A 386 -10.93 20.32 -7.85
CA ALA A 386 -11.33 20.78 -6.53
C ALA A 386 -10.16 21.38 -5.77
N ASP A 387 -10.44 22.44 -5.00
CA ASP A 387 -9.48 22.90 -4.00
C ASP A 387 -9.39 21.88 -2.86
N PRO A 388 -8.18 21.54 -2.38
CA PRO A 388 -7.98 20.61 -1.27
C PRO A 388 -8.78 20.91 0.00
N PHE A 389 -8.92 22.18 0.40
CA PHE A 389 -9.69 22.54 1.59
C PHE A 389 -11.19 22.31 1.38
N ASP A 390 -11.70 22.74 0.22
CA ASP A 390 -13.11 22.51 -0.13
C ASP A 390 -13.44 21.03 -0.26
N LEU A 391 -12.54 20.23 -0.84
CA LEU A 391 -12.73 18.80 -0.95
C LEU A 391 -12.84 18.14 0.43
N LEU A 392 -11.96 18.48 1.38
CA LEU A 392 -12.08 17.99 2.76
C LEU A 392 -13.38 18.46 3.41
N CYS A 393 -13.75 19.72 3.24
CA CYS A 393 -15.00 20.26 3.82
C CYS A 393 -16.24 19.58 3.21
N HIS A 394 -16.22 19.29 1.92
CA HIS A 394 -17.27 18.58 1.20
C HIS A 394 -17.43 17.16 1.75
N LEU A 395 -16.33 16.43 1.92
CA LEU A 395 -16.35 15.06 2.45
C LEU A 395 -16.71 15.01 3.94
N ALA A 396 -16.28 16.00 4.73
CA ALA A 396 -16.49 16.04 6.17
C ALA A 396 -17.87 16.59 6.57
N TRP A 397 -18.41 17.58 5.87
CA TRP A 397 -19.64 18.28 6.26
C TRP A 397 -20.62 18.54 5.11
N ASN A 398 -20.42 17.91 3.94
CA ASN A 398 -21.21 18.17 2.73
C ASN A 398 -21.25 19.67 2.36
N ALA A 399 -20.13 20.37 2.58
CA ALA A 399 -19.99 21.77 2.22
C ALA A 399 -19.97 21.95 0.68
N PRO A 400 -20.31 23.14 0.17
CA PRO A 400 -20.16 23.45 -1.25
C PRO A 400 -18.71 23.25 -1.70
N LEU A 401 -18.54 22.48 -2.77
CA LEU A 401 -17.23 22.21 -3.37
C LEU A 401 -16.88 23.33 -4.36
N LEU A 402 -15.76 24.00 -4.15
CA LEU A 402 -15.22 24.99 -5.09
C LEU A 402 -13.97 24.43 -5.77
N THR A 403 -13.81 24.80 -7.05
CA THR A 403 -12.56 24.55 -7.77
C THR A 403 -11.50 25.55 -7.34
N ARG A 404 -10.23 25.19 -7.55
CA ARG A 404 -9.09 26.09 -7.34
C ARG A 404 -9.26 27.43 -8.06
N ARG A 405 -9.82 27.39 -9.28
CA ARG A 405 -10.11 28.60 -10.08
C ARG A 405 -11.17 29.47 -9.42
N GLN A 406 -12.29 28.88 -9.00
CA GLN A 406 -13.38 29.61 -8.34
C GLN A 406 -12.91 30.26 -7.04
N ARG A 407 -12.09 29.56 -6.25
CA ARG A 407 -11.51 30.10 -5.01
C ARG A 407 -10.56 31.26 -5.27
N ALA A 408 -9.70 31.16 -6.29
CA ALA A 408 -8.82 32.25 -6.69
C ALA A 408 -9.59 33.51 -7.15
N GLU A 409 -10.69 33.33 -7.88
CA GLU A 409 -11.56 34.43 -8.30
C GLU A 409 -12.27 35.10 -7.11
N GLN A 410 -12.75 34.31 -6.15
CA GLN A 410 -13.37 34.84 -4.92
C GLN A 410 -12.35 35.64 -4.09
N ALA A 411 -11.15 35.09 -3.89
CA ALA A 411 -10.08 35.77 -3.17
C ALA A 411 -9.69 37.09 -3.85
N ARG A 412 -9.60 37.10 -5.19
CA ARG A 412 -9.31 38.31 -5.97
C ARG A 412 -10.38 39.38 -5.79
N LYS A 413 -11.67 39.01 -5.76
CA LYS A 413 -12.77 39.94 -5.49
C LYS A 413 -12.71 40.49 -4.06
N ALA A 414 -12.49 39.63 -3.08
CA ALA A 414 -12.40 40.01 -1.66
C ALA A 414 -11.22 40.95 -1.37
N THR A 415 -10.12 40.80 -2.11
CA THR A 415 -8.89 41.60 -1.93
C THR A 415 -8.77 42.80 -2.86
N GLN A 416 -9.83 43.21 -3.59
CA GLN A 416 -9.79 44.37 -4.48
C GLN A 416 -9.26 45.66 -3.79
N GLY A 417 -9.61 45.86 -2.51
CA GLY A 417 -9.11 46.98 -1.70
C GLY A 417 -7.64 46.84 -1.25
N LEU A 418 -7.06 45.64 -1.29
CA LEU A 418 -5.63 45.40 -1.09
C LEU A 418 -4.88 45.68 -2.40
N PHE A 419 -5.38 45.18 -3.53
CA PHE A 419 -4.79 45.43 -4.84
C PHE A 419 -4.73 46.93 -5.15
N SER A 420 -5.75 47.71 -4.76
CA SER A 420 -5.76 49.16 -5.01
C SER A 420 -4.63 49.93 -4.31
N GLN A 421 -4.08 49.41 -3.20
CA GLN A 421 -2.98 50.03 -2.44
C GLN A 421 -1.59 49.87 -3.09
N TYR A 422 -1.46 48.92 -4.00
CA TYR A 422 -0.21 48.61 -4.69
C TYR A 422 -0.21 49.10 -6.14
N GLY A 423 0.98 49.41 -6.66
CA GLY A 423 1.18 49.77 -8.07
C GLY A 423 1.00 48.57 -9.01
N ASP A 424 0.94 48.84 -10.32
CA ASP A 424 0.55 47.84 -11.33
C ASP A 424 1.43 46.59 -11.33
N SER A 425 2.75 46.72 -11.16
CA SER A 425 3.67 45.57 -11.09
C SER A 425 3.40 44.67 -9.87
N ALA A 426 3.09 45.24 -8.70
CA ALA A 426 2.77 44.46 -7.51
C ALA A 426 1.42 43.74 -7.64
N ARG A 427 0.44 44.36 -8.31
CA ARG A 427 -0.84 43.71 -8.64
C ARG A 427 -0.64 42.53 -9.59
N GLU A 428 0.23 42.70 -10.58
CA GLU A 428 0.58 41.65 -11.54
C GLU A 428 1.25 40.46 -10.81
N ILE A 429 2.18 40.72 -9.89
CA ILE A 429 2.82 39.68 -9.06
C ILE A 429 1.78 38.92 -8.22
N LEU A 430 0.87 39.61 -7.53
CA LEU A 430 -0.17 38.96 -6.74
C LEU A 430 -1.15 38.16 -7.60
N THR A 431 -1.42 38.60 -8.84
CA THR A 431 -2.25 37.88 -9.81
C THR A 431 -1.57 36.59 -10.26
N LEU A 432 -0.27 36.65 -10.59
CA LEU A 432 0.52 35.47 -10.95
C LEU A 432 0.59 34.45 -9.80
N LEU A 433 0.63 34.90 -8.54
CA LEU A 433 0.59 34.00 -7.39
C LEU A 433 -0.73 33.20 -7.34
N LEU A 434 -1.85 33.85 -7.64
CA LEU A 434 -3.15 33.17 -7.74
C LEU A 434 -3.18 32.18 -8.91
N GLU A 435 -2.63 32.54 -10.07
CA GLU A 435 -2.54 31.64 -11.23
C GLU A 435 -1.69 30.40 -10.92
N LYS A 436 -0.55 30.57 -10.25
CA LYS A 436 0.26 29.43 -9.79
C LYS A 436 -0.45 28.55 -8.77
N TYR A 437 -1.27 29.14 -7.90
CA TYR A 437 -2.15 28.37 -7.03
C TYR A 437 -3.20 27.58 -7.81
N VAL A 438 -3.80 28.15 -8.87
CA VAL A 438 -4.74 27.41 -9.73
C VAL A 438 -4.05 26.22 -10.40
N GLU A 439 -2.85 26.41 -10.96
CA GLU A 439 -2.09 25.34 -11.63
C GLU A 439 -1.65 24.23 -10.67
N ARG A 440 -1.02 24.60 -9.54
CA ARG A 440 -0.29 23.65 -8.67
C ARG A 440 -1.00 23.31 -7.36
N GLY A 441 -2.15 23.92 -7.06
CA GLY A 441 -2.88 23.71 -5.81
C GLY A 441 -2.27 24.49 -4.65
N ILE A 442 -2.28 23.92 -3.44
CA ILE A 442 -1.68 24.54 -2.25
C ILE A 442 -0.21 24.81 -2.55
N VAL A 443 0.10 26.08 -2.83
CA VAL A 443 1.47 26.52 -2.96
C VAL A 443 2.10 26.37 -1.57
N GLN A 444 3.14 25.56 -1.45
CA GLN A 444 3.98 25.56 -0.25
C GLN A 444 4.73 26.89 -0.23
N PHE A 445 4.08 27.93 0.32
CA PHE A 445 4.64 29.28 0.43
C PHE A 445 5.86 29.36 1.35
N ASN A 446 6.20 28.26 2.03
CA ASN A 446 7.44 28.01 2.73
C ASN A 446 8.65 28.23 1.80
N ALA A 447 8.46 28.05 0.48
CA ALA A 447 9.44 28.31 -0.56
C ALA A 447 9.14 29.56 -1.41
N LEU A 448 8.45 30.58 -0.86
CA LEU A 448 8.13 31.82 -1.60
C LEU A 448 9.38 32.43 -2.26
N SER A 449 10.54 32.41 -1.59
CA SER A 449 11.80 32.88 -2.17
C SER A 449 12.27 32.07 -3.39
N GLU A 450 11.99 30.77 -3.45
CA GLU A 450 12.31 29.93 -4.61
C GLU A 450 11.28 30.09 -5.72
N LEU A 451 9.98 30.18 -5.36
CA LEU A 451 8.90 30.42 -6.32
C LEU A 451 9.15 31.70 -7.13
N MET A 452 9.62 32.76 -6.46
CA MET A 452 9.88 34.06 -7.08
C MET A 452 11.11 34.07 -7.99
N LYS A 453 11.94 33.01 -7.99
CA LYS A 453 13.06 32.84 -8.94
C LYS A 453 12.63 32.16 -10.25
N VAL A 454 11.40 31.67 -10.34
CA VAL A 454 10.88 30.92 -11.50
C VAL A 454 10.08 31.83 -12.42
N GLN A 455 10.11 31.58 -13.73
CA GLN A 455 9.26 32.26 -14.70
C GLN A 455 7.76 32.14 -14.34
N PRO A 456 6.95 33.21 -14.45
CA PRO A 456 7.29 34.55 -14.96
C PRO A 456 7.59 35.58 -13.84
N PHE A 457 8.01 35.15 -12.64
CA PHE A 457 8.34 36.07 -11.54
C PHE A 457 9.73 36.69 -11.68
N ASP A 458 10.66 35.97 -12.29
CA ASP A 458 12.04 36.41 -12.54
C ASP A 458 12.14 37.71 -13.36
N ARG A 459 11.14 38.02 -14.20
CA ARG A 459 11.05 39.30 -14.93
C ARG A 459 10.91 40.53 -14.02
N PHE A 460 10.47 40.34 -12.77
CA PHE A 460 10.36 41.41 -11.77
C PHE A 460 11.64 41.56 -10.91
N GLY A 461 12.66 40.74 -11.15
CA GLY A 461 13.94 40.76 -10.44
C GLY A 461 14.08 39.67 -9.39
N SER A 462 15.13 39.76 -8.58
CA SER A 462 15.36 38.84 -7.47
C SER A 462 14.28 39.00 -6.38
N PRO A 463 14.06 37.99 -5.50
CA PRO A 463 13.07 38.08 -4.43
C PRO A 463 13.21 39.33 -3.54
N SER A 464 14.45 39.75 -3.28
CA SER A 464 14.76 40.97 -2.51
C SER A 464 14.42 42.26 -3.27
N GLU A 465 14.65 42.28 -4.59
CA GLU A 465 14.27 43.41 -5.46
C GLU A 465 12.76 43.52 -5.59
N ILE A 466 12.06 42.40 -5.73
CA ILE A 466 10.60 42.38 -5.79
C ILE A 466 10.01 42.96 -4.51
N ALA A 467 10.47 42.49 -3.35
CA ALA A 467 10.00 42.98 -2.07
C ALA A 467 10.27 44.47 -1.89
N SER A 468 11.48 44.94 -2.22
CA SER A 468 11.87 46.35 -2.02
C SER A 468 11.22 47.29 -3.04
N ARG A 469 11.26 46.98 -4.34
CA ARG A 469 10.79 47.87 -5.42
C ARG A 469 9.27 47.92 -5.56
N HIS A 470 8.57 46.81 -5.29
CA HIS A 470 7.14 46.71 -5.58
C HIS A 470 6.25 46.72 -4.34
N PHE A 471 6.78 46.34 -3.18
CA PHE A 471 5.99 46.24 -1.94
C PHE A 471 6.49 47.14 -0.81
N GLY A 472 7.60 47.87 -0.99
CA GLY A 472 8.15 48.76 0.04
C GLY A 472 8.96 48.04 1.13
N GLY A 473 9.38 46.80 0.88
CA GLY A 473 10.24 46.01 1.74
C GLY A 473 9.76 44.58 1.97
N ILE A 474 10.60 43.78 2.64
CA ILE A 474 10.34 42.35 2.91
C ILE A 474 9.11 42.15 3.81
N LYS A 475 8.95 42.99 4.85
CA LYS A 475 7.82 42.88 5.79
C LYS A 475 6.46 43.14 5.10
N PRO A 476 6.26 44.28 4.40
CA PRO A 476 5.03 44.52 3.65
C PRO A 476 4.72 43.47 2.57
N PHE A 477 5.76 42.95 1.89
CA PHE A 477 5.59 41.88 0.92
C PHE A 477 5.04 40.59 1.56
N LYS A 478 5.64 40.15 2.68
CA LYS A 478 5.13 39.00 3.44
C LYS A 478 3.70 39.22 3.93
N GLU A 479 3.38 40.43 4.38
CA GLU A 479 2.02 40.77 4.82
C GLU A 479 1.02 40.72 3.66
N ALA A 480 1.37 41.25 2.48
CA ALA A 480 0.52 41.19 1.29
C ALA A 480 0.21 39.75 0.87
N VAL A 481 1.23 38.89 0.84
CA VAL A 481 1.08 37.47 0.51
C VAL A 481 0.26 36.74 1.58
N SER A 482 0.48 37.02 2.86
CA SER A 482 -0.30 36.44 3.96
C SER A 482 -1.77 36.85 3.91
N ARG A 483 -2.07 38.12 3.61
CA ARG A 483 -3.45 38.59 3.40
C ARG A 483 -4.12 37.93 2.20
N LEU A 484 -3.39 37.76 1.10
CA LEU A 484 -3.90 37.06 -0.08
C LEU A 484 -4.23 35.59 0.23
N GLN A 485 -3.38 34.91 1.00
CA GLN A 485 -3.63 33.54 1.48
C GLN A 485 -4.81 33.46 2.45
N THR A 486 -4.93 34.42 3.35
CA THR A 486 -6.06 34.50 4.27
C THR A 486 -7.36 34.64 3.49
N ALA A 487 -7.38 35.52 2.48
CA ALA A 487 -8.53 35.71 1.60
C ALA A 487 -8.83 34.52 0.68
N LEU A 488 -7.86 33.62 0.45
CA LEU A 488 -8.13 32.36 -0.24
C LEU A 488 -8.97 31.42 0.63
N TYR A 489 -8.96 31.54 1.96
CA TYR A 489 -9.60 30.57 2.86
C TYR A 489 -10.59 31.19 3.86
N GLN A 490 -10.85 32.50 3.80
CA GLN A 490 -12.00 33.17 4.40
C GLN A 490 -13.20 33.09 3.46
#